data_AF-A0A4Q5S8N4-F1
#
_entry.id   AF-A0A4Q5S8N4-F1
#
_cell.length_a   1.000
_cell.length_b   1.000
_cell.length_c   1.000
_cell.angle_alpha   90.00
_cell.angle_beta   90.00
_cell.angle_gamma   90.00
#
_symmetry.space_group_name_H-M   'P 1'
#
loop_
_entity.id
_entity.type
_entity.pdbx_description
1 polymer ?
#
loop_
_entity_poly.entity_id
_entity_poly.type
_entity_poly.pdbx_seq_one_letter_code
_entity_poly.pdbx_strand_id
1 'polypeptide(L)'
;MNNTRVYKMSFAGVYPHYVTKAEKKGRTKEEVDEVIFWLTGYNKKTLQEHIDKKTNFEDFFAQAPQINPNVSKITGLICGYRVEEIEDKLMQQIRYLDKLVDELAKGKKMEKILRS
;
A
#
# COMPACT_ATOMS: atom_id res chain seq x y z
N MET A 1 16.85 -11.05 -8.30
CA MET A 1 16.31 -9.92 -9.11
C MET A 1 16.59 -8.64 -8.34
N ASN A 2 17.23 -7.64 -8.97
CA ASN A 2 17.52 -6.36 -8.33
C ASN A 2 16.23 -5.53 -8.20
N ASN A 3 15.50 -5.77 -7.11
CA ASN A 3 14.28 -5.05 -6.74
C ASN A 3 14.53 -3.59 -6.30
N THR A 4 15.80 -3.19 -6.22
CA THR A 4 16.26 -1.85 -5.83
C THR A 4 15.62 -0.70 -6.61
N ARG A 5 15.18 -0.94 -7.86
CA ARG A 5 14.47 0.09 -8.64
C ARG A 5 13.08 0.40 -8.10
N VAL A 6 12.39 -0.59 -7.54
CA VAL A 6 11.04 -0.41 -6.97
C VAL A 6 11.12 0.39 -5.66
N TYR A 7 12.16 0.15 -4.85
CA TYR A 7 12.35 0.82 -3.56
C TYR A 7 12.58 2.32 -3.72
N LYS A 8 13.35 2.69 -4.75
CA LYS A 8 13.64 4.09 -5.10
C LYS A 8 12.54 4.77 -5.92
N MET A 9 11.46 4.06 -6.26
CA MET A 9 10.35 4.66 -6.99
C MET A 9 9.61 5.65 -6.09
N SER A 10 9.20 6.79 -6.67
CA SER A 10 8.47 7.83 -5.93
C SER A 10 7.11 7.31 -5.51
N PHE A 11 6.86 7.22 -4.20
CA PHE A 11 5.53 6.93 -3.66
C PHE A 11 4.53 8.00 -4.12
N ALA A 12 4.91 9.28 -4.05
CA ALA A 12 4.07 10.39 -4.48
C ALA A 12 3.70 10.33 -5.97
N GLY A 13 4.57 9.78 -6.82
CA GLY A 13 4.26 9.53 -8.22
C GLY A 13 3.30 8.36 -8.42
N VAL A 14 3.37 7.34 -7.57
CA VAL A 14 2.52 6.14 -7.65
C VAL A 14 1.16 6.32 -6.97
N TYR A 15 1.08 7.12 -5.91
CA TYR A 15 -0.13 7.35 -5.14
C TYR A 15 -1.34 7.81 -5.99
N PRO A 16 -1.22 8.78 -6.91
CA PRO A 16 -2.31 9.15 -7.81
C PRO A 16 -2.81 7.97 -8.65
N HIS A 17 -1.94 7.05 -9.04
CA HIS A 17 -2.33 5.87 -9.80
C HIS A 17 -3.15 4.87 -8.96
N TYR A 18 -2.87 4.75 -7.66
CA TYR A 18 -3.71 3.97 -6.75
C TYR A 18 -5.11 4.58 -6.61
N VAL A 19 -5.17 5.90 -6.40
CA VAL A 19 -6.44 6.64 -6.32
C VAL A 19 -7.25 6.49 -7.60
N THR A 20 -6.65 6.79 -8.76
CA THR A 20 -7.33 6.63 -10.06
C THR A 20 -7.77 5.18 -10.32
N LYS A 21 -6.99 4.17 -9.90
CA LYS A 21 -7.38 2.75 -10.03
C LYS A 21 -8.64 2.44 -9.22
N ALA A 22 -8.73 2.99 -8.00
CA ALA A 22 -9.89 2.83 -7.13
C ALA A 22 -11.11 3.60 -7.69
N GLU A 23 -10.93 4.86 -8.09
CA GLU A 23 -11.99 5.71 -8.66
C GLU A 23 -12.61 5.12 -9.91
N LYS A 24 -11.79 4.54 -10.80
CA LYS A 24 -12.27 3.79 -11.99
C LYS A 24 -13.20 2.61 -11.64
N LYS A 25 -13.27 2.22 -10.38
CA LYS A 25 -14.07 1.13 -9.85
C LYS A 25 -15.16 1.62 -8.88
N GLY A 26 -15.44 2.92 -8.86
CA GLY A 26 -16.47 3.53 -8.03
C GLY A 26 -16.08 3.65 -6.55
N ARG A 27 -14.78 3.59 -6.26
CA ARG A 27 -14.21 3.79 -4.92
C ARG A 27 -13.69 5.21 -4.77
N THR A 28 -13.41 5.64 -3.54
CA THR A 28 -12.94 7.00 -3.29
C THR A 28 -11.47 7.07 -2.88
N LYS A 29 -10.91 8.27 -2.95
CA LYS A 29 -9.57 8.57 -2.43
C LYS A 29 -9.48 8.26 -0.93
N GLU A 30 -10.51 8.56 -0.17
CA GLU A 30 -10.57 8.33 1.28
C GLU A 30 -10.46 6.85 1.61
N GLU A 31 -11.07 5.97 0.81
CA GLU A 31 -10.94 4.52 0.97
C GLU A 31 -9.49 4.06 0.71
N VAL A 32 -8.79 4.67 -0.24
CA VAL A 32 -7.36 4.38 -0.49
C VAL A 32 -6.50 4.88 0.67
N ASP A 33 -6.77 6.08 1.16
CA ASP A 33 -6.08 6.66 2.32
C ASP A 33 -6.27 5.80 3.57
N GLU A 34 -7.49 5.32 3.81
CA GLU A 34 -7.82 4.42 4.93
C GLU A 34 -7.04 3.11 4.87
N VAL A 35 -6.92 2.50 3.69
CA VAL A 35 -6.08 1.32 3.47
C VAL A 35 -4.61 1.61 3.80
N ILE A 36 -4.10 2.76 3.39
CA ILE A 36 -2.72 3.17 3.67
C ILE A 36 -2.51 3.39 5.17
N PHE A 37 -3.43 4.10 5.83
CA PHE A 37 -3.38 4.34 7.28
C PHE A 37 -3.41 3.03 8.05
N TRP A 38 -4.32 2.12 7.68
CA TRP A 38 -4.41 0.81 8.29
C TRP A 38 -3.12 0.01 8.10
N LEU A 39 -2.46 0.09 6.94
CA LEU A 39 -1.23 -0.66 6.67
C LEU A 39 -0.03 -0.11 7.45
N THR A 40 0.12 1.21 7.51
CA THR A 40 1.36 1.90 7.90
C THR A 40 1.30 2.59 9.27
N GLY A 41 0.11 2.81 9.80
CA GLY A 41 -0.11 3.64 10.98
C GLY A 41 -0.03 5.14 10.69
N TYR A 42 0.10 5.55 9.43
CA TYR A 42 0.04 6.96 9.07
C TYR A 42 -1.35 7.55 9.31
N ASN A 43 -1.39 8.88 9.39
CA ASN A 43 -2.62 9.65 9.35
C ASN A 43 -2.62 10.58 8.12
N LYS A 44 -3.70 11.31 7.93
CA LYS A 44 -3.87 12.24 6.80
C LYS A 44 -2.73 13.24 6.68
N LYS A 45 -2.24 13.78 7.80
CA LYS A 45 -1.16 14.78 7.80
C LYS A 45 0.15 14.14 7.35
N THR A 46 0.55 13.01 7.94
CA THR A 46 1.81 12.35 7.60
C THR A 46 1.79 11.82 6.17
N LEU A 47 0.67 11.25 5.71
CA LEU A 47 0.53 10.82 4.32
C LEU A 47 0.68 12.00 3.35
N GLN A 48 0.03 13.13 3.64
CA GLN A 48 0.17 14.34 2.82
C GLN A 48 1.62 14.84 2.80
N GLU A 49 2.32 14.84 3.93
CA GLU A 49 3.74 15.20 3.98
C GLU A 49 4.61 14.32 3.08
N HIS A 50 4.35 13.00 3.04
CA HIS A 50 5.08 12.08 2.14
C HIS A 50 4.80 12.37 0.65
N ILE A 51 3.56 12.72 0.32
CA ILE A 51 3.16 13.12 -1.03
C ILE A 51 3.87 14.42 -1.43
N ASP A 52 3.84 15.43 -0.56
CA ASP A 52 4.43 16.76 -0.81
C ASP A 52 5.96 16.70 -0.90
N LYS A 53 6.61 15.91 -0.02
CA LYS A 53 8.06 15.68 -0.03
C LYS A 53 8.52 14.74 -1.14
N LYS A 54 7.59 14.15 -1.90
CA LYS A 54 7.86 13.19 -2.98
C LYS A 54 8.73 12.01 -2.54
N THR A 55 8.50 11.49 -1.33
CA THR A 55 9.30 10.40 -0.79
C THR A 55 9.24 9.16 -1.68
N ASN A 56 10.29 8.35 -1.67
CA ASN A 56 10.29 7.04 -2.32
C ASN A 56 9.63 5.99 -1.40
N PHE A 57 9.45 4.76 -1.91
CA PHE A 57 8.86 3.67 -1.12
C PHE A 57 9.72 3.24 0.06
N GLU A 58 11.05 3.25 -0.10
CA GLU A 58 11.99 2.92 0.99
C GLU A 58 11.79 3.85 2.19
N ASP A 59 11.86 5.16 1.96
CA ASP A 59 11.64 6.19 2.98
C ASP A 59 10.21 6.15 3.53
N PHE A 60 9.22 5.94 2.66
CA PHE A 60 7.81 5.86 3.05
C PHE A 60 7.54 4.71 4.02
N PHE A 61 8.11 3.52 3.80
CA PHE A 61 7.93 2.39 4.71
C PHE A 61 8.89 2.42 5.90
N ALA A 62 10.10 2.98 5.74
CA ALA A 62 11.04 3.15 6.85
C ALA A 62 10.55 4.15 7.90
N GLN A 63 9.79 5.17 7.49
CA GLN A 63 9.21 6.18 8.39
C GLN A 63 7.81 5.80 8.90
N ALA A 64 7.29 4.63 8.51
CA ALA A 64 5.96 4.19 8.92
C ALA A 64 5.93 3.98 10.44
N PRO A 65 5.03 4.65 11.19
CA PRO A 65 5.00 4.58 12.66
C PRO A 65 4.88 3.14 13.16
N GLN A 66 4.00 2.36 12.54
CA GLN A 66 3.81 0.96 12.87
C GLN A 66 3.12 0.24 11.72
N ILE A 67 3.81 -0.73 11.13
CA ILE A 67 3.16 -1.67 10.22
C ILE A 67 2.19 -2.52 11.02
N ASN A 68 0.93 -2.56 10.57
CA ASN A 68 -0.13 -3.21 11.31
C ASN A 68 0.13 -4.71 11.51
N PRO A 69 -0.03 -5.28 12.73
CA PRO A 69 0.25 -6.68 12.99
C PRO A 69 -0.61 -7.65 12.14
N ASN A 70 -1.78 -7.20 11.68
CA ASN A 70 -2.65 -7.98 10.81
C ASN A 70 -2.14 -8.09 9.36
N VAL A 71 -1.02 -7.46 8.97
CA VAL A 71 -0.46 -7.64 7.61
C VAL A 71 -0.09 -9.10 7.31
N SER A 72 0.20 -9.89 8.35
CA SER A 72 0.43 -11.34 8.22
C SER A 72 -0.78 -12.10 7.65
N LYS A 73 -1.99 -11.54 7.77
CA LYS A 73 -3.23 -12.10 7.20
C LYS A 73 -3.42 -11.75 5.72
N ILE A 74 -2.56 -10.91 5.15
CA ILE A 74 -2.60 -10.58 3.73
C ILE A 74 -1.88 -11.70 2.98
N THR A 75 -2.64 -12.63 2.40
CA THR A 75 -2.11 -13.82 1.72
C THR A 75 -2.67 -13.98 0.30
N GLY A 76 -1.93 -14.70 -0.54
CA GLY A 76 -2.26 -15.05 -1.93
C GLY A 76 -1.49 -14.24 -2.97
N LEU A 77 -1.89 -14.36 -4.23
CA LEU A 77 -1.15 -13.79 -5.36
C LEU A 77 -1.43 -12.28 -5.56
N ILE A 78 -0.38 -11.54 -5.91
CA ILE A 78 -0.42 -10.15 -6.42
C ILE A 78 0.77 -9.93 -7.38
N CYS A 79 0.51 -9.34 -8.54
CA CYS A 79 1.53 -9.09 -9.57
C CYS A 79 2.37 -10.33 -9.95
N GLY A 80 1.80 -11.54 -9.88
CA GLY A 80 2.48 -12.80 -10.17
C GLY A 80 3.26 -13.43 -9.00
N TYR A 81 3.32 -12.77 -7.84
CA TYR A 81 4.03 -13.25 -6.65
C TYR A 81 3.05 -13.61 -5.54
N ARG A 82 3.39 -14.62 -4.74
CA ARG A 82 2.69 -14.92 -3.49
C ARG A 82 3.27 -14.06 -2.38
N VAL A 83 2.46 -13.16 -1.82
CA VAL A 83 2.97 -12.09 -0.96
C VAL A 83 3.58 -12.62 0.35
N GLU A 84 3.04 -13.70 0.88
CA GLU A 84 3.53 -14.38 2.09
C GLU A 84 4.87 -15.10 1.89
N GLU A 85 5.27 -15.37 0.65
CA GLU A 85 6.56 -16.02 0.31
C GLU A 85 7.66 -15.00 -0.02
N ILE A 86 7.37 -13.71 -0.01
CA ILE A 86 8.37 -12.67 -0.31
C ILE A 86 9.32 -12.52 0.88
N GLU A 87 10.59 -12.89 0.69
CA GLU A 87 11.64 -12.79 1.73
C GLU A 87 12.06 -11.34 2.01
N ASP A 88 12.09 -10.49 0.98
CA ASP A 88 12.45 -9.08 1.15
C ASP A 88 11.30 -8.32 1.79
N LYS A 89 11.53 -7.86 3.03
CA LYS A 89 10.51 -7.18 3.84
C LYS A 89 9.95 -5.92 3.17
N LEU A 90 10.78 -5.12 2.54
CA LEU A 90 10.33 -3.88 1.90
C LEU A 90 9.51 -4.20 0.65
N MET A 91 9.96 -5.15 -0.18
CA MET A 91 9.17 -5.62 -1.31
C MET A 91 7.83 -6.20 -0.84
N GLN A 92 7.83 -6.96 0.26
CA GLN A 92 6.63 -7.54 0.82
C GLN A 92 5.63 -6.46 1.26
N GLN A 93 6.11 -5.41 1.95
CA GLN A 93 5.30 -4.25 2.34
C GLN A 93 4.69 -3.51 1.14
N ILE A 94 5.47 -3.29 0.08
CA ILE A 94 4.99 -2.69 -1.16
C ILE A 94 3.90 -3.58 -1.79
N ARG A 95 4.10 -4.89 -1.81
CA ARG A 95 3.11 -5.84 -2.34
C ARG A 95 1.87 -5.98 -1.47
N TYR A 96 1.97 -5.78 -0.16
CA TYR A 96 0.80 -5.65 0.71
C TYR A 96 -0.05 -4.45 0.29
N LEU A 97 0.56 -3.29 0.08
CA LEU A 97 -0.15 -2.10 -0.38
C LEU A 97 -0.83 -2.34 -1.74
N ASP A 98 -0.07 -2.84 -2.73
CA ASP A 98 -0.62 -3.17 -4.06
C ASP A 98 -1.84 -4.09 -3.95
N LYS A 99 -1.77 -5.07 -3.06
CA LYS A 99 -2.82 -6.06 -2.86
C LYS A 99 -4.05 -5.47 -2.21
N LEU A 100 -3.91 -4.64 -1.17
CA LEU A 100 -5.05 -4.00 -0.53
C LEU A 100 -5.78 -3.06 -1.49
N VAL A 101 -5.03 -2.27 -2.29
CA VAL A 101 -5.62 -1.42 -3.33
C VAL A 101 -6.25 -2.25 -4.45
N ASP A 102 -5.67 -3.40 -4.82
CA ASP A 102 -6.28 -4.31 -5.79
C ASP A 102 -7.58 -4.93 -5.28
N GLU A 103 -7.64 -5.31 -4.01
CA GLU A 103 -8.86 -5.78 -3.35
C GLU A 103 -9.95 -4.70 -3.32
N LEU A 104 -9.56 -3.45 -3.02
CA LEU A 104 -10.45 -2.29 -3.08
C LEU A 104 -11.02 -2.08 -4.49
N ALA A 105 -10.14 -2.09 -5.50
CA ALA A 105 -10.51 -1.95 -6.91
C ALA A 105 -11.36 -3.13 -7.43
N LYS A 106 -11.24 -4.32 -6.82
CA LYS A 106 -12.10 -5.48 -7.09
C LYS A 106 -13.47 -5.39 -6.41
N GLY A 107 -13.76 -4.31 -5.69
CA GLY A 107 -15.04 -4.10 -5.03
C GLY A 107 -15.20 -4.88 -3.73
N LYS A 108 -14.11 -5.38 -3.11
CA LYS A 108 -14.22 -5.95 -1.76
C LYS A 108 -14.66 -4.88 -0.76
N LYS A 109 -15.39 -5.29 0.28
CA LYS A 109 -15.80 -4.41 1.37
C LYS A 109 -14.58 -4.02 2.23
N MET A 110 -14.58 -2.80 2.75
CA MET A 110 -13.46 -2.27 3.57
C MET A 110 -13.14 -3.17 4.76
N GLU A 111 -14.15 -3.59 5.54
CA GLU A 111 -13.99 -4.55 6.66
C GLU A 111 -13.18 -5.80 6.26
N LYS A 112 -13.52 -6.37 5.10
CA LYS A 112 -12.78 -7.52 4.57
C LYS A 112 -11.36 -7.15 4.21
N ILE A 113 -11.12 -5.99 3.59
CA ILE A 113 -9.78 -5.51 3.20
C ILE A 113 -8.90 -5.28 4.43
N LEU A 114 -9.42 -4.59 5.44
CA LEU A 114 -8.74 -4.27 6.70
C LEU A 114 -8.66 -5.46 7.67
N ARG A 115 -9.19 -6.62 7.27
CA ARG A 115 -9.16 -7.87 8.05
C ARG A 115 -9.63 -7.64 9.51
N SER A 116 -10.65 -6.78 9.67
CA SER A 116 -11.23 -6.31 10.93
C SER A 116 -12.70 -6.66 11.00
#